data_AF-A0A920KP65-F1
#
_entry.id   AF-A0A920KP65-F1
#
_cell.length_a   1.000
_cell.length_b   1.000
_cell.length_c   1.000
_cell.angle_alpha   90.00
_cell.angle_beta   90.00
_cell.angle_gamma   90.00
#
_symmetry.space_group_name_H-M   'P 1'
#
loop_
_entity.id
_entity.type
_entity.pdbx_description
1 polymer ?
#
loop_
_entity_poly.entity_id
_entity_poly.type
_entity_poly.pdbx_seq_one_letter_code
_entity_poly.pdbx_strand_id
1 'polypeptide(L)'
;MIKHPEIYDVIVVGGGHAGTEASLAAARLGVRTLLITHSIDTLGQMSCNPAIGESVKVTWFAKSMRSVGDGAATDQAGIQFRVLNARKGPAVRATRVQADRALYRTAIRTALRRPSIWRFFRTPSKN
;
A
#
# COMPACT_ATOMS: atom_id res chain seq x y z
N MET A 1 -23.57 3.80 -25.54
CA MET A 1 -22.92 3.76 -24.21
C MET A 1 -22.05 2.51 -24.16
N ILE A 2 -20.72 2.65 -24.18
CA ILE A 2 -19.80 1.51 -24.16
C ILE A 2 -19.79 0.96 -22.72
N LYS A 3 -20.27 -0.27 -22.53
CA LYS A 3 -20.21 -0.96 -21.23
C LYS A 3 -18.98 -1.87 -21.22
N HIS A 4 -18.23 -1.84 -20.13
CA HIS A 4 -17.17 -2.82 -19.91
C HIS A 4 -17.79 -4.21 -19.75
N PRO A 5 -17.23 -5.28 -20.35
CA PRO A 5 -17.84 -6.61 -20.33
C PRO A 5 -17.89 -7.25 -18.93
N GLU A 6 -16.96 -6.86 -18.06
CA GLU A 6 -16.88 -7.36 -16.69
C GLU A 6 -17.60 -6.44 -15.69
N ILE A 7 -18.30 -7.05 -14.74
CA ILE A 7 -18.93 -6.39 -13.60
C ILE A 7 -18.01 -6.54 -12.40
N TYR A 8 -17.64 -5.40 -11.80
CA TYR A 8 -16.83 -5.33 -10.60
C TYR A 8 -17.69 -4.87 -9.43
N ASP A 9 -17.44 -5.43 -8.26
CA ASP A 9 -18.18 -5.10 -7.05
C ASP A 9 -17.56 -3.85 -6.38
N VAL A 10 -16.24 -3.67 -6.52
CA VAL A 10 -15.49 -2.51 -6.01
C VAL A 10 -14.55 -1.98 -7.09
N ILE A 11 -14.54 -0.66 -7.29
CA ILE A 11 -13.59 0.01 -8.18
C ILE A 11 -12.74 0.98 -7.35
N VAL A 12 -11.43 0.78 -7.39
CA VAL A 12 -10.45 1.65 -6.75
C VAL A 12 -9.73 2.45 -7.83
N VAL A 13 -9.80 3.77 -7.72
CA VAL A 13 -9.15 4.69 -8.66
C VAL A 13 -7.89 5.27 -8.01
N GLY A 14 -6.73 4.96 -8.58
CA GLY A 14 -5.42 5.40 -8.11
C GLY A 14 -4.68 4.32 -7.32
N GLY A 15 -3.45 4.01 -7.76
CA GLY A 15 -2.57 3.01 -7.16
C GLY A 15 -1.61 3.53 -6.09
N GLY A 16 -2.00 4.54 -5.32
CA GLY A 16 -1.22 5.03 -4.17
C GLY A 16 -1.27 4.09 -2.97
N HIS A 17 -0.66 4.48 -1.85
CA HIS A 17 -0.69 3.73 -0.58
C HIS A 17 -2.12 3.37 -0.16
N ALA A 18 -3.00 4.39 -0.06
CA ALA A 18 -4.41 4.18 0.29
C ALA A 18 -5.17 3.30 -0.72
N GLY A 19 -4.92 3.47 -2.02
CA GLY A 19 -5.58 2.66 -3.06
C GLY A 19 -5.12 1.20 -3.07
N THR A 20 -3.85 0.98 -2.74
CA THR A 20 -3.26 -0.36 -2.57
C THR A 20 -3.92 -1.08 -1.40
N GLU A 21 -4.06 -0.40 -0.25
CA GLU A 21 -4.73 -0.97 0.92
C GLU A 21 -6.22 -1.24 0.68
N ALA A 22 -6.93 -0.30 0.06
CA ALA A 22 -8.34 -0.46 -0.31
C ALA A 22 -8.53 -1.68 -1.23
N SER A 23 -7.66 -1.82 -2.23
CA SER A 23 -7.71 -2.93 -3.19
C SER A 23 -7.42 -4.27 -2.52
N LEU A 24 -6.41 -4.33 -1.64
CA LEU A 24 -6.07 -5.54 -0.89
C LEU A 24 -7.13 -5.90 0.14
N ALA A 25 -7.77 -4.91 0.77
CA ALA A 25 -8.86 -5.13 1.72
C ALA A 25 -10.08 -5.73 1.02
N ALA A 26 -10.52 -5.13 -0.08
CA ALA A 26 -11.63 -5.65 -0.89
C ALA A 26 -11.32 -7.07 -1.41
N ALA A 27 -10.12 -7.29 -1.94
CA ALA A 27 -9.70 -8.60 -2.42
C ALA A 27 -9.68 -9.70 -1.36
N ARG A 28 -9.45 -9.35 -0.08
CA ARG A 28 -9.51 -10.30 1.05
C ARG A 28 -10.93 -10.66 1.44
N LEU A 29 -11.88 -9.75 1.22
CA LEU A 29 -13.30 -10.01 1.40
C LEU A 29 -13.89 -10.85 0.26
N GLY A 30 -13.08 -11.22 -0.76
CA GLY A 30 -13.51 -12.05 -1.88
C GLY A 30 -14.31 -11.32 -2.95
N VAL A 31 -14.42 -9.99 -2.85
CA VAL A 31 -15.12 -9.17 -3.87
C VAL A 31 -14.25 -8.90 -5.08
N ARG A 32 -14.88 -8.88 -6.27
CA ARG A 32 -14.20 -8.58 -7.53
C ARG A 32 -13.83 -7.11 -7.54
N THR A 33 -12.52 -6.86 -7.41
CA THR A 33 -12.00 -5.52 -7.24
C THR A 33 -11.24 -5.10 -8.50
N LEU A 34 -11.59 -3.94 -9.06
CA LEU A 34 -10.87 -3.31 -10.14
C LEU A 34 -9.99 -2.19 -9.61
N LEU A 35 -8.67 -2.31 -9.74
CA LEU A 35 -7.72 -1.23 -9.51
C LEU A 35 -7.39 -0.54 -10.84
N ILE A 36 -7.74 0.74 -10.93
CA ILE A 36 -7.40 1.62 -12.05
C ILE A 36 -6.19 2.47 -11.67
N THR A 37 -5.11 2.39 -12.45
CA THR A 37 -3.92 3.23 -12.24
C THR A 37 -3.37 3.77 -13.56
N HIS A 38 -2.72 4.93 -13.51
CA HIS A 38 -2.04 5.52 -14.66
C HIS A 38 -0.73 4.82 -15.02
N SER A 39 -0.08 4.18 -14.04
CA SER A 39 1.13 3.40 -14.27
C SER A 39 1.23 2.28 -13.24
N ILE A 40 1.70 1.11 -13.70
CA ILE A 40 2.00 -0.03 -12.84
C ILE A 40 3.33 0.21 -12.10
N ASP A 41 4.23 0.99 -12.69
CA ASP A 41 5.58 1.21 -12.13
C ASP A 41 5.59 2.18 -10.95
N THR A 42 4.54 3.01 -10.85
CA THR A 42 4.35 3.93 -9.72
C THR A 42 3.64 3.28 -8.54
N LEU A 43 3.19 2.02 -8.65
CA LEU A 43 2.58 1.29 -7.53
C LEU A 43 3.60 1.11 -6.40
N GLY A 44 3.23 1.50 -5.19
CA GLY A 44 4.13 1.44 -4.03
C GLY A 44 5.30 2.44 -4.09
N GLN A 45 5.16 3.54 -4.84
CA GLN A 45 6.16 4.60 -4.84
C GLN A 45 6.11 5.41 -3.53
N MET A 46 7.23 5.44 -2.81
CA MET A 46 7.45 6.40 -1.71
C MET A 46 7.92 7.74 -2.28
N SER A 47 7.00 8.70 -2.46
CA SER A 47 7.28 10.02 -3.06
C SER A 47 8.06 10.97 -2.16
N CYS A 48 7.92 10.84 -0.85
CA CYS A 48 8.59 11.69 0.14
C CYS A 48 9.80 10.96 0.75
N ASN A 49 9.81 10.79 2.07
CA ASN A 49 10.84 10.07 2.82
C ASN A 49 10.65 8.55 2.66
N PRO A 50 11.71 7.74 2.45
CA PRO A 50 11.62 6.27 2.50
C PRO A 50 11.44 5.73 3.93
N ALA A 51 10.52 6.34 4.69
CA ALA A 51 10.25 6.01 6.07
C ALA A 51 8.74 5.90 6.30
N ILE A 52 8.34 4.87 7.03
CA ILE A 52 6.95 4.63 7.44
C ILE A 52 6.86 4.78 8.96
N GLY A 53 5.83 5.51 9.42
CA GLY A 53 5.53 5.68 10.86
C GLY A 53 6.00 7.00 11.49
N GLU A 54 5.75 8.15 10.86
CA GLU A 54 5.97 9.46 11.51
C GLU A 54 4.73 9.91 12.32
N SER A 55 4.94 10.24 13.59
CA SER A 55 3.94 10.63 14.62
C SER A 55 3.14 9.49 15.28
N VAL A 56 2.86 9.67 16.57
CA VAL A 56 2.12 8.74 17.47
C VAL A 56 0.78 8.28 16.90
N LYS A 57 0.10 9.17 16.14
CA LYS A 57 -1.20 8.89 15.51
C LYS A 57 -1.08 7.93 14.30
N VAL A 58 -0.03 8.07 13.49
CA VAL A 58 0.29 7.16 12.38
C VAL A 58 0.87 5.85 12.91
N THR A 59 1.50 5.85 14.09
CA THR A 59 2.06 4.62 14.64
C THR A 59 1.00 3.63 15.09
N TRP A 60 -0.11 4.09 15.67
CA TRP A 60 -1.21 3.17 15.96
C TRP A 60 -1.64 2.47 14.67
N PHE A 61 -1.85 3.25 13.59
CA PHE A 61 -2.23 2.77 12.26
C PHE A 61 -1.20 1.81 11.65
N ALA A 62 0.09 2.16 11.62
CA ALA A 62 1.17 1.33 11.10
C ALA A 62 1.35 0.03 11.91
N LYS A 63 1.15 0.08 13.24
CA LYS A 63 1.27 -1.10 14.11
C LYS A 63 0.08 -2.06 13.94
N SER A 64 -1.13 -1.56 13.68
CA SER A 64 -2.31 -2.38 13.36
C SER A 64 -2.28 -2.95 11.93
N MET A 65 -1.60 -2.30 10.99
CA MET A 65 -1.50 -2.77 9.59
C MET A 65 -0.27 -3.65 9.32
N ARG A 66 0.59 -3.88 10.30
CA ARG A 66 1.82 -4.70 10.14
C ARG A 66 1.59 -6.09 9.51
N SER A 67 0.42 -6.69 9.70
CA SER A 67 0.10 -8.00 9.13
C SER A 67 -0.31 -7.96 7.65
N VAL A 68 -0.53 -6.77 7.07
CA VAL A 68 -1.26 -6.65 5.80
C VAL A 68 -0.90 -5.42 4.97
N GLY A 69 -0.75 -5.61 3.65
CA GLY A 69 -0.58 -4.48 2.72
C GLY A 69 0.73 -3.72 2.95
N ASP A 70 0.63 -2.40 3.11
CA ASP A 70 1.78 -1.50 3.30
C ASP A 70 2.59 -1.86 4.54
N GLY A 71 1.96 -2.31 5.62
CA GLY A 71 2.66 -2.75 6.83
C GLY A 71 3.52 -4.00 6.60
N ALA A 72 3.00 -4.99 5.89
CA ALA A 72 3.77 -6.20 5.55
C ALA A 72 4.92 -5.89 4.57
N ALA A 73 4.69 -4.99 3.60
CA ALA A 73 5.74 -4.53 2.70
C ALA A 73 6.83 -3.74 3.44
N THR A 74 6.46 -2.98 4.48
CA THR A 74 7.40 -2.24 5.34
C THR A 74 8.29 -3.18 6.14
N ASP A 75 7.73 -4.25 6.72
CA ASP A 75 8.52 -5.22 7.47
C ASP A 75 9.46 -6.03 6.54
N GLN A 76 9.07 -6.29 5.29
CA GLN A 76 9.94 -6.94 4.29
C GLN A 76 11.04 -6.04 3.74
N ALA A 77 10.75 -4.76 3.54
CA ALA A 77 11.68 -3.79 2.97
C ALA A 77 12.45 -2.99 4.03
N GLY A 78 12.20 -3.23 5.32
CA GLY A 78 12.75 -2.45 6.43
C GLY A 78 14.25 -2.65 6.60
N ILE A 79 15.00 -1.55 6.56
CA ILE A 79 16.45 -1.48 6.80
C ILE A 79 16.72 -1.15 8.26
N GLN A 80 15.99 -0.20 8.83
CA GLN A 80 16.20 0.27 10.21
C GLN A 80 14.88 0.45 10.94
N PHE A 81 14.78 -0.16 12.12
CA PHE A 81 13.63 -0.05 13.01
C PHE A 81 14.02 0.73 14.27
N ARG A 82 13.29 1.79 14.60
CA ARG A 82 13.52 2.58 15.81
C ARG A 82 12.21 2.82 16.57
N VAL A 83 12.26 2.72 17.89
CA VAL A 83 11.16 3.15 18.76
C VAL A 83 11.41 4.60 19.19
N LEU A 84 10.60 5.51 18.67
CA LEU A 84 10.49 6.90 19.12
C LEU A 84 9.80 6.95 20.50
N ASN A 85 10.20 7.93 21.31
CA ASN A 85 9.68 8.14 22.67
C ASN A 85 9.82 6.91 23.59
N ALA A 86 10.81 6.05 23.38
CA ALA A 86 11.00 4.83 24.16
C ALA A 86 11.06 5.05 25.68
N ARG A 87 11.59 6.21 26.12
CA ARG A 87 11.68 6.60 27.53
C ARG A 87 10.38 7.18 28.11
N LYS A 88 9.39 7.49 27.28
CA LYS A 88 8.07 7.99 27.72
C LYS A 88 7.09 6.82 27.83
N GLY A 89 5.94 7.08 28.48
CA GLY A 89 4.91 6.08 28.73
C GLY A 89 4.40 5.40 27.45
N PRO A 90 3.84 4.17 27.55
CA PRO A 90 3.46 3.37 26.38
C PRO A 90 2.54 4.07 25.38
N ALA A 91 1.64 4.94 25.87
CA ALA A 91 0.67 5.66 25.05
C ALA A 91 1.29 6.60 24.00
N VAL A 92 2.52 7.06 24.20
CA VAL A 92 3.19 8.02 23.30
C VAL A 92 4.36 7.40 22.51
N ARG A 93 4.56 6.08 22.64
CA ARG A 93 5.62 5.36 21.92
C ARG A 93 5.22 5.14 20.48
N ALA A 94 6.20 5.26 19.58
CA ALA A 94 6.01 5.14 18.15
C ALA A 94 7.12 4.31 17.50
N THR A 95 6.82 3.35 16.62
CA THR A 95 7.79 2.65 15.76
C THR A 95 7.93 3.38 14.44
N ARG A 96 9.17 3.75 14.09
CA ARG A 96 9.54 4.28 12.78
C ARG A 96 10.42 3.25 12.06
N VAL A 97 10.12 3.02 10.79
CA VAL A 97 10.88 2.10 9.94
C VAL A 97 11.41 2.86 8.74
N GLN A 98 12.72 2.79 8.50
CA GLN A 98 13.33 3.18 7.23
C GLN A 98 13.29 1.95 6.32
N ALA A 99 12.81 2.12 5.09
CA ALA A 99 12.62 1.04 4.14
C ALA A 99 13.38 1.27 2.84
N ASP A 100 13.85 0.20 2.23
CA ASP A 100 14.38 0.23 0.87
C ASP A 100 13.23 0.47 -0.13
N ARG A 101 13.34 1.52 -0.95
CA ARG A 101 12.31 1.90 -1.92
C ARG A 101 12.05 0.81 -2.97
N ALA A 102 13.10 0.13 -3.43
CA ALA A 102 13.00 -0.89 -4.46
C ALA A 102 12.36 -2.17 -3.91
N LEU A 103 12.78 -2.60 -2.70
CA LEU A 103 12.17 -3.76 -2.04
C LEU A 103 10.71 -3.48 -1.69
N TYR A 104 10.39 -2.29 -1.18
CA TYR A 104 9.03 -1.92 -0.84
C TYR A 104 8.11 -1.95 -2.06
N ARG A 105 8.53 -1.31 -3.16
CA ARG A 105 7.80 -1.34 -4.44
C ARG A 105 7.55 -2.77 -4.91
N THR A 106 8.57 -3.63 -4.81
CA THR A 106 8.46 -5.03 -5.23
C THR A 106 7.47 -5.82 -4.36
N ALA A 107 7.50 -5.61 -3.04
CA ALA A 107 6.58 -6.23 -2.11
C ALA A 107 5.12 -5.83 -2.40
N ILE A 108 4.85 -4.54 -2.62
CA ILE A 108 3.52 -4.02 -2.96
C ILE A 108 3.02 -4.59 -4.29
N ARG A 109 3.86 -4.58 -5.34
CA ARG A 109 3.49 -5.14 -6.65
C ARG A 109 3.16 -6.63 -6.55
N THR A 110 3.91 -7.37 -5.73
CA THR A 110 3.67 -8.78 -5.48
C THR A 110 2.34 -8.99 -4.75
N ALA A 111 2.05 -8.18 -3.73
CA ALA A 111 0.79 -8.24 -2.99
C ALA A 111 -0.43 -7.97 -3.89
N LEU A 112 -0.33 -7.00 -4.80
CA LEU A 112 -1.38 -6.64 -5.76
C LEU A 112 -1.55 -7.66 -6.90
N ARG A 113 -0.68 -8.67 -7.02
CA ARG A 113 -0.76 -9.69 -8.08
C ARG A 113 -1.81 -10.78 -7.82
N ARG A 114 -2.68 -10.60 -6.82
CA ARG A 114 -3.74 -11.56 -6.47
C ARG A 114 -4.77 -11.70 -7.61
N PRO A 115 -5.31 -12.91 -7.83
CA PRO A 115 -6.28 -13.16 -8.90
C PRO A 115 -7.62 -12.42 -8.69
N SER A 116 -7.97 -12.07 -7.45
CA SER A 116 -9.18 -11.29 -7.14
C SER A 116 -9.05 -9.78 -7.41
N ILE A 117 -7.86 -9.30 -7.78
CA ILE A 117 -7.60 -7.90 -8.11
C ILE A 117 -7.33 -7.77 -9.61
N TRP A 118 -8.35 -7.30 -10.31
CA TRP A 118 -8.26 -6.90 -11.70
C TRP A 118 -7.57 -5.56 -11.79
N ARG A 119 -6.63 -5.43 -12.72
CA ARG A 119 -5.78 -4.25 -12.84
C ARG A 119 -5.95 -3.68 -14.23
N PHE A 120 -6.55 -2.50 -14.31
CA PHE A 120 -6.65 -1.75 -15.54
C PHE A 120 -5.64 -0.60 -15.50
N PHE A 121 -4.75 -0.58 -16.47
CA PHE A 121 -3.75 0.46 -16.60
C PHE A 121 -4.02 1.22 -17.88
N ARG A 122 -4.24 2.52 -17.74
CA ARG A 122 -4.27 3.42 -18.91
C ARG A 122 -2.85 3.88 -19.14
N THR A 123 -2.14 3.24 -20.07
CA THR A 123 -0.88 3.77 -20.60
C THR A 123 -1.14 5.18 -21.11
N PRO A 124 -0.36 6.20 -20.70
CA PRO A 124 -0.45 7.48 -21.36
C PRO A 124 -0.15 7.24 -22.84
N SER A 125 -1.07 7.62 -23.73
CA SER A 125 -0.76 7.76 -25.15
C SER A 125 0.45 8.68 -25.23
N LYS A 126 1.61 8.14 -25.61
CA LYS A 126 2.73 8.99 -26.02
C LYS A 126 2.23 9.73 -27.27
N ASN A 127 1.86 11.00 -27.08
CA ASN A 127 1.98 11.98 -28.16
C ASN A 127 3.47 12.35 -28.26
#